data_AF-A0A1B7T978-F1
#
_entry.id   AF-A0A1B7T978-F1
#
_cell.length_a   1.000
_cell.length_b   1.000
_cell.length_c   1.000
_cell.angle_alpha   90.00
_cell.angle_beta   90.00
_cell.angle_gamma   90.00
#
_symmetry.space_group_name_H-M   'P 1'
#
loop_
_entity.id
_entity.type
_entity.pdbx_description
1 polymer ?
#
loop_
_entity_poly.entity_id
_entity_poly.type
_entity_poly.pdbx_seq_one_letter_code
_entity_poly.pdbx_strand_id
1 'polypeptide(L)'
;IIGNGDLYDARDWHKYLGECPELDSISIGRGCLIKPWIFEEIEHGDNIDKSSSERLDILADYARFSMEHFGTDERGILQARRFFCEFMSFFHRYIPI
;
A
#
# COMPACT_ATOMS: atom_id res chain seq x y z
N ILE A 1 13.68 5.46 -17.82
CA ILE A 1 12.98 6.55 -17.09
C ILE A 1 12.07 5.95 -16.03
N ILE A 2 11.83 6.61 -14.89
CA ILE A 2 10.84 6.16 -13.89
C ILE A 2 9.54 6.94 -14.09
N GLY A 3 8.46 6.25 -14.46
CA GLY A 3 7.12 6.82 -14.56
C GLY A 3 6.50 7.05 -13.18
N ASN A 4 5.54 7.96 -13.07
CA ASN A 4 4.80 8.18 -11.83
C ASN A 4 3.39 8.69 -12.13
N GLY A 5 2.42 8.23 -11.34
CA GLY A 5 1.05 8.74 -11.37
C GLY A 5 0.01 7.63 -11.46
N ASP A 6 -1.03 7.74 -10.64
CA ASP A 6 -2.31 7.01 -10.72
C ASP A 6 -2.26 5.51 -11.04
N LEU A 7 -1.26 4.79 -10.49
CA LEU A 7 -1.19 3.33 -10.56
C LEU A 7 -1.87 2.66 -9.37
N TYR A 8 -2.92 1.89 -9.63
CA TYR A 8 -3.73 1.19 -8.61
C TYR A 8 -3.97 -0.31 -8.91
N ASP A 9 -3.59 -0.78 -10.10
CA ASP A 9 -3.82 -2.13 -10.60
C ASP A 9 -2.52 -2.71 -11.17
N ALA A 10 -2.23 -3.98 -10.89
CA ALA A 10 -1.02 -4.64 -11.37
C ALA A 10 -1.00 -4.80 -12.90
N ARG A 11 -2.17 -4.96 -13.53
CA ARG A 11 -2.28 -5.10 -14.99
C ARG A 11 -1.96 -3.79 -15.68
N ASP A 12 -2.34 -2.67 -15.09
CA ASP A 12 -1.97 -1.34 -15.58
C ASP A 12 -0.45 -1.13 -15.50
N TRP A 13 0.22 -1.68 -14.46
CA TRP A 13 1.68 -1.63 -14.37
C TRP A 13 2.29 -2.30 -15.60
N HIS A 14 1.90 -3.54 -15.87
CA HIS A 14 2.46 -4.37 -16.96
C HIS A 14 2.12 -3.78 -18.33
N LYS A 15 0.91 -3.24 -18.46
CA LYS A 15 0.48 -2.52 -19.67
C LYS A 15 1.38 -1.32 -19.94
N TYR A 16 1.59 -0.43 -18.96
CA TYR A 16 2.36 0.79 -19.18
C TYR A 16 3.83 0.52 -19.49
N LEU A 17 4.45 -0.47 -18.86
CA LEU A 17 5.80 -0.87 -19.23
C LEU A 17 5.88 -1.54 -20.62
N GLY A 18 4.83 -2.24 -21.05
CA GLY A 18 4.76 -2.81 -22.40
C GLY A 18 4.52 -1.77 -23.50
N GLU A 19 3.72 -0.74 -23.20
CA GLU A 19 3.35 0.32 -24.17
C GLU A 19 4.38 1.45 -24.26
N CYS A 20 5.18 1.68 -23.21
CA CYS A 20 6.17 2.77 -23.15
C CYS A 20 7.59 2.22 -22.98
N PRO A 21 8.32 1.95 -24.08
CA PRO A 21 9.65 1.32 -24.03
C PRO A 21 10.74 2.19 -23.39
N GLU A 22 10.51 3.49 -23.20
CA GLU A 22 11.45 4.37 -22.49
C GLU A 22 11.35 4.27 -20.95
N LEU A 23 10.30 3.61 -20.43
CA LEU A 23 10.12 3.39 -19.00
C LEU A 23 10.90 2.16 -18.54
N ASP A 24 11.75 2.35 -17.53
CA ASP A 24 12.43 1.24 -16.85
C ASP A 24 11.58 0.71 -15.67
N SER A 25 10.76 1.58 -15.08
CA SER A 25 9.91 1.25 -13.93
C SER A 25 8.85 2.33 -13.68
N ILE A 26 7.94 2.08 -12.74
CA ILE A 26 6.86 2.99 -12.33
C ILE A 26 6.86 3.12 -10.81
N SER A 27 6.91 4.35 -10.33
CA SER A 27 6.78 4.68 -8.91
C SER A 27 5.31 4.78 -8.50
N ILE A 28 4.98 4.10 -7.39
CA ILE A 28 3.63 4.06 -6.82
C ILE A 28 3.62 4.82 -5.50
N GLY A 29 2.68 5.75 -5.35
CA GLY A 29 2.49 6.53 -4.12
C GLY A 29 1.21 6.14 -3.40
N ARG A 30 0.10 6.82 -3.74
CA ARG A 30 -1.22 6.62 -3.13
C ARG A 30 -1.71 5.16 -3.22
N GLY A 31 -1.41 4.47 -4.32
CA GLY A 31 -1.76 3.06 -4.52
C GLY A 31 -1.24 2.15 -3.39
N CYS A 32 -0.02 2.38 -2.90
CA CYS A 32 0.56 1.62 -1.80
C CYS A 32 -0.16 1.83 -0.46
N LEU A 33 -0.79 2.98 -0.24
CA LEU A 33 -1.55 3.25 0.98
C LEU A 33 -2.95 2.65 0.93
N ILE A 34 -3.55 2.60 -0.26
CA ILE A 34 -4.88 1.98 -0.46
C ILE A 34 -4.74 0.46 -0.41
N LYS A 35 -3.70 -0.07 -1.06
CA LYS A 35 -3.46 -1.50 -1.25
C LYS A 35 -1.97 -1.80 -1.00
N PRO A 36 -1.55 -2.02 0.26
CA PRO A 36 -0.15 -2.29 0.61
C PRO A 36 0.47 -3.49 -0.11
N TRP A 37 -0.37 -4.45 -0.52
CA TRP A 37 0.04 -5.64 -1.25
C TRP A 37 0.11 -5.46 -2.77
N ILE A 38 0.00 -4.23 -3.30
CA ILE A 38 0.11 -3.98 -4.75
C ILE A 38 1.41 -4.50 -5.36
N PHE A 39 2.50 -4.56 -4.57
CA PHE A 39 3.76 -5.12 -5.01
C PHE A 39 3.70 -6.64 -5.18
N GLU A 40 2.94 -7.34 -4.33
CA GLU A 40 2.67 -8.79 -4.48
C GLU A 40 1.89 -9.04 -5.78
N GLU A 41 0.90 -8.19 -6.08
CA GLU A 41 0.11 -8.30 -7.31
C GLU A 41 0.95 -8.05 -8.56
N ILE A 42 1.87 -7.07 -8.53
CA ILE A 42 2.78 -6.80 -9.65
C ILE A 42 3.70 -7.99 -9.91
N GLU A 43 4.25 -8.59 -8.85
CA GLU A 43 5.09 -9.79 -8.95
C GLU A 43 4.29 -10.99 -9.46
N HIS A 44 3.04 -11.16 -8.99
CA HIS A 44 2.14 -12.21 -9.45
C HIS A 44 1.63 -11.99 -10.89
N GLY A 45 1.54 -10.74 -11.34
CA GLY A 45 1.02 -10.35 -12.65
C GLY A 45 -0.50 -10.17 -12.73
N ASP A 46 -1.21 -10.27 -11.60
CA ASP A 46 -2.66 -10.07 -11.53
C ASP A 46 -3.08 -9.57 -10.14
N ASN A 47 -4.31 -9.06 -10.02
CA ASN A 47 -4.84 -8.56 -8.77
C ASN A 47 -5.06 -9.70 -7.75
N ILE A 48 -4.87 -9.38 -6.48
CA ILE A 48 -5.06 -10.29 -5.35
C ILE A 48 -6.12 -9.67 -4.45
N ASP A 49 -7.22 -10.41 -4.24
CA ASP A 49 -8.23 -10.01 -3.26
C ASP A 49 -7.91 -10.60 -1.89
N LYS A 50 -7.37 -9.76 -1.00
CA LYS A 50 -7.11 -10.16 0.39
C LYS A 50 -8.41 -10.16 1.19
N SER A 51 -8.63 -11.26 1.91
CA SER A 51 -9.77 -11.40 2.81
C SER A 51 -9.78 -10.31 3.88
N SER A 52 -10.94 -10.06 4.49
CA SER A 52 -11.07 -9.10 5.59
C SER A 52 -10.16 -9.43 6.77
N SER A 53 -9.86 -10.71 7.03
CA SER A 53 -8.94 -11.14 8.08
C SER A 53 -7.50 -10.77 7.76
N GLU A 54 -7.02 -11.09 6.54
CA GLU A 54 -5.66 -10.70 6.12
C GLU A 54 -5.47 -9.18 6.13
N ARG A 55 -6.51 -8.43 5.75
CA ARG A 55 -6.48 -6.95 5.82
C ARG A 55 -6.45 -6.45 7.26
N LEU A 56 -7.10 -7.13 8.20
CA LEU A 56 -7.03 -6.80 9.62
C LEU A 56 -5.64 -7.12 10.19
N ASP A 57 -5.02 -8.20 9.76
CA ASP A 57 -3.65 -8.57 10.16
C ASP A 57 -2.64 -7.50 9.74
N ILE A 58 -2.79 -6.89 8.55
CA ILE A 58 -1.99 -5.73 8.11
C ILE A 58 -2.12 -4.55 9.10
N LEU A 59 -3.33 -4.28 9.61
CA LEU A 59 -3.55 -3.21 10.60
C LEU A 59 -2.91 -3.54 11.96
N ALA A 60 -2.98 -4.80 12.37
CA ALA A 60 -2.33 -5.27 13.59
C ALA A 60 -0.79 -5.13 13.49
N ASP A 61 -0.22 -5.47 12.33
CA ASP A 61 1.20 -5.33 12.03
C ASP A 61 1.63 -3.86 12.04
N TYR A 62 0.85 -2.98 11.39
CA TYR A 62 1.10 -1.53 11.46
C TYR A 62 1.13 -1.04 12.91
N ALA A 63 0.13 -1.40 13.71
CA ALA A 63 0.05 -0.96 15.11
C ALA A 63 1.29 -1.43 15.89
N ARG A 64 1.71 -2.68 15.71
CA ARG A 64 2.92 -3.23 16.33
C ARG A 64 4.18 -2.47 15.91
N PHE A 65 4.42 -2.31 14.61
CA PHE A 65 5.62 -1.64 14.10
C PHE A 65 5.66 -0.15 14.45
N SER A 66 4.51 0.53 14.47
CA SER A 66 4.45 1.94 14.85
C SER A 66 4.77 2.14 16.33
N MET A 67 4.35 1.25 17.23
CA MET A 67 4.74 1.30 18.64
C MET A 67 6.22 0.94 18.86
N GLU A 68 6.77 0.02 18.07
CA GLU A 68 8.20 -0.29 18.08
C GLU A 68 9.05 0.91 17.62
N HIS A 69 8.57 1.63 16.60
CA HIS A 69 9.29 2.77 16.04
C HIS A 69 9.14 4.06 16.86
N PHE A 70 7.92 4.42 17.26
CA PHE A 70 7.65 5.68 17.97
C PHE A 70 7.79 5.55 19.50
N GLY A 71 7.77 4.33 20.03
CA GLY A 71 7.76 4.07 21.46
C GLY A 71 6.35 3.87 22.03
N THR A 72 6.31 3.34 23.25
CA THR A 72 5.08 3.05 24.01
C THR A 72 4.83 4.05 25.14
N ASP A 73 5.62 5.11 25.21
CA ASP A 73 5.32 6.27 26.04
C ASP A 73 4.14 7.08 25.46
N GLU A 74 3.60 8.02 26.24
CA GLU A 74 2.42 8.80 25.83
C GLU A 74 2.64 9.48 24.46
N ARG A 75 3.82 10.06 24.25
CA ARG A 75 4.17 10.72 22.99
C ARG A 75 4.23 9.73 21.83
N GLY A 76 4.88 8.59 21.99
CA GLY A 76 4.99 7.56 20.97
C GLY A 76 3.64 7.01 20.54
N ILE A 77 2.76 6.72 21.52
CA ILE A 77 1.39 6.25 21.26
C ILE A 77 0.56 7.31 20.53
N LEU A 78 0.66 8.59 20.90
CA LEU A 78 -0.04 9.66 20.19
C LEU A 78 0.43 9.80 18.74
N GLN A 79 1.73 9.67 18.49
CA GLN A 79 2.30 9.71 17.14
C GLN A 79 1.85 8.50 16.30
N ALA A 80 1.89 7.30 16.89
CA ALA A 80 1.43 6.07 16.25
C ALA A 80 -0.06 6.16 15.87
N ARG A 81 -0.92 6.64 16.78
CA ARG A 81 -2.36 6.85 16.50
C ARG A 81 -2.60 7.84 15.37
N ARG A 82 -1.90 8.98 15.36
CA ARG A 82 -2.03 10.00 14.32
C ARG A 82 -1.77 9.39 12.93
N PHE A 83 -0.64 8.72 12.77
CA PHE A 83 -0.28 8.13 11.48
C PHE A 83 -1.11 6.89 11.12
N PHE A 84 -1.57 6.11 12.11
CA PHE A 84 -2.52 5.03 11.88
C PHE A 84 -3.82 5.56 11.27
N CYS A 85 -4.37 6.66 11.81
CA CYS A 85 -5.56 7.29 11.24
C CYS A 85 -5.31 7.87 9.83
N GLU A 86 -4.14 8.46 9.59
CA GLU A 86 -3.75 8.90 8.24
C GLU A 86 -3.70 7.72 7.27
N PHE A 87 -3.08 6.60 7.65
CA PHE A 87 -3.04 5.38 6.84
C PHE A 87 -4.46 4.84 6.56
N MET A 88 -5.29 4.74 7.59
CA MET A 88 -6.68 4.28 7.48
C MET A 88 -7.49 5.13 6.50
N SER A 89 -7.23 6.44 6.41
CA SER A 89 -7.90 7.36 5.46
C SER A 89 -7.66 7.02 3.97
N PHE A 90 -6.67 6.16 3.68
CA PHE A 90 -6.42 5.58 2.36
C PHE A 90 -6.85 4.13 2.30
N PHE A 91 -6.47 3.32 3.30
CA PHE A 91 -6.70 1.88 3.32
C PHE A 91 -8.19 1.51 3.17
N HIS A 92 -9.11 2.32 3.71
CA HIS A 92 -10.54 2.09 3.59
C HIS A 92 -11.10 2.24 2.16
N ARG A 93 -10.31 2.75 1.21
CA ARG A 93 -10.75 3.01 -0.17
C ARG A 93 -10.64 1.78 -1.07
N TYR A 94 -10.02 0.70 -0.59
CA TYR A 94 -9.98 -0.57 -1.30
C TYR A 94 -11.40 -1.14 -1.43
N ILE A 95 -11.76 -1.57 -2.64
CA ILE A 95 -13.02 -2.25 -2.94
C ILE A 95 -12.68 -3.69 -3.32
N PRO A 96 -13.13 -4.69 -2.53
CA PRO A 96 -12.96 -6.11 -2.86
C PRO A 96 -13.56 -6.45 -4.24
N ILE A 97 -12.96 -7.42 -4.92
CA ILE A 97 -13.29 -7.81 -6.31
C ILE A 97 -14.30 -8.96 -6.34
#